data_AF-A0A2U9IKS0-F1
#
_entry.id   AF-A0A2U9IKS0-F1
#
_cell.length_a   1.000
_cell.length_b   1.000
_cell.length_c   1.000
_cell.angle_alpha   90.00
_cell.angle_beta   90.00
_cell.angle_gamma   90.00
#
_symmetry.space_group_name_H-M   'P 1'
#
loop_
_entity.id
_entity.type
_entity.pdbx_description
1 polymer ?
#
loop_
_entity_poly.entity_id
_entity_poly.type
_entity_poly.pdbx_seq_one_letter_code
_entity_poly.pdbx_strand_id
1 'polypeptide(L)' 'MTFILNLDSNECSFDPIEAIEYVKREAIFKINKNNPYFKDIADKYNIQIIKEEDDEVYFKVL' A
#
# COMPACT_ATOMS: atom_id res chain seq x y z
N MET A 1 8.68 6.36 13.16
CA MET A 1 8.13 7.55 12.47
C MET A 1 7.28 7.02 11.35
N THR A 2 5.96 7.24 11.35
CA THR A 2 5.09 6.64 10.33
C THR A 2 5.11 7.50 9.07
N PHE A 3 5.62 6.97 7.97
CA PHE A 3 5.63 7.66 6.68
C PHE A 3 4.60 7.05 5.73
N ILE A 4 4.17 7.83 4.75
CA ILE A 4 3.21 7.39 3.74
C ILE A 4 3.99 6.93 2.51
N LEU A 5 3.83 5.67 2.13
CA LEU A 5 4.44 5.09 0.93
C LEU A 5 3.39 5.03 -0.17
N ASN A 6 3.60 5.78 -1.26
CA ASN A 6 2.74 5.71 -2.44
C ASN A 6 3.18 4.55 -3.33
N LEU A 7 2.33 3.53 -3.43
CA LEU A 7 2.52 2.32 -4.24
C LEU A 7 2.09 2.52 -5.70
N ASP A 8 1.36 3.60 -6.00
CA ASP A 8 0.96 3.95 -7.37
C ASP A 8 2.12 4.58 -8.15
N SER A 9 3.04 5.24 -7.43
CA SER A 9 4.19 5.88 -8.04
C SER A 9 5.25 4.82 -8.35
N ASN A 10 5.62 4.73 -9.63
CA ASN A 10 6.74 3.93 -10.17
C ASN A 10 8.12 4.36 -9.63
N GLU A 11 8.14 5.15 -8.56
CA GLU A 11 9.31 5.67 -7.83
C GLU A 11 9.99 4.57 -7.00
N CYS A 12 9.26 3.50 -6.66
CA CYS A 12 9.90 2.27 -6.24
C CYS A 12 10.35 1.51 -7.49
N SER A 13 11.64 1.59 -7.85
CA SER A 13 12.31 0.59 -8.70
C SER A 13 12.34 -0.82 -8.06
N PHE A 14 11.54 -1.04 -7.03
CA PHE A 14 11.37 -2.22 -6.21
C PHE A 14 9.89 -2.62 -6.27
N ASP A 15 9.60 -3.90 -6.41
CA ASP A 15 8.23 -4.40 -6.43
C ASP A 15 7.43 -3.87 -5.22
N PRO A 16 6.21 -3.33 -5.41
CA PRO A 16 5.41 -2.75 -4.33
C PRO A 16 5.15 -3.76 -3.19
N ILE A 17 5.09 -5.05 -3.52
CA ILE A 17 4.97 -6.15 -2.57
C ILE A 17 6.22 -6.29 -1.68
N GLU A 18 7.42 -6.18 -2.26
CA GLU A 18 8.68 -6.23 -1.48
C GLU A 18 8.84 -5.01 -0.59
N ALA A 19 8.47 -3.83 -1.09
CA ALA A 19 8.45 -2.60 -0.29
C ALA A 19 7.53 -2.76 0.92
N ILE A 20 6.32 -3.29 0.72
CA ILE A 20 5.37 -3.58 1.81
C ILE A 20 6.01 -4.51 2.85
N GLU A 21 6.62 -5.61 2.45
CA GLU A 21 7.26 -6.55 3.38
C GLU A 21 8.35 -5.89 4.24
N TYR A 22 9.13 -4.99 3.64
CA TYR A 22 10.22 -4.30 4.33
C TYR A 22 9.71 -3.26 5.34
N VAL A 23 8.64 -2.53 5.03
CA VAL A 23 8.19 -1.38 5.84
C VAL A 23 6.80 -1.52 6.47
N LYS A 24 6.16 -2.71 6.40
CA LYS A 24 4.77 -2.95 6.85
C LYS A 24 4.44 -2.48 8.26
N ARG A 25 5.40 -2.48 9.18
CA ARG A 25 5.21 -2.08 10.58
C ARG A 25 5.38 -0.58 10.82
N GLU A 26 5.97 0.14 9.86
CA GLU A 26 6.42 1.51 10.04
C GLU A 26 5.83 2.47 9.01
N ALA A 27 5.12 1.97 8.00
CA ALA A 27 4.52 2.78 6.93
C ALA A 27 2.98 2.68 6.88
N ILE A 28 2.37 3.73 6.32
CA ILE A 28 1.00 3.69 5.79
C ILE A 28 1.14 3.62 4.28
N PHE A 29 0.48 2.65 3.66
CA PHE A 29 0.50 2.48 2.23
C PHE A 29 -0.64 3.25 1.60
N LYS A 30 -0.35 3.92 0.49
CA LYS A 30 -1.30 4.62 -0.35
C LYS A 30 -1.30 3.95 -1.72
N ILE A 31 -2.46 3.55 -2.24
CA ILE A 31 -2.59 2.98 -3.58
C ILE A 31 -3.92 3.34 -4.21
N ASN A 32 -3.96 3.45 -5.53
CA ASN A 32 -5.23 3.60 -6.24
C ASN A 32 -6.00 2.27 -6.28
N LYS A 33 -7.33 2.29 -6.08
CA LYS A 33 -8.22 1.13 -6.17
C LYS A 33 -8.22 0.51 -7.56
N ASN A 34 -7.99 1.31 -8.59
CA ASN A 34 -7.89 0.87 -9.98
C ASN A 34 -6.50 0.28 -10.30
N ASN A 35 -5.55 0.35 -9.37
CA ASN A 35 -4.23 -0.24 -9.56
C ASN A 35 -4.34 -1.77 -9.47
N PRO A 36 -3.80 -2.53 -10.46
CA PRO A 36 -3.86 -3.99 -10.44
C PRO A 36 -3.22 -4.60 -9.18
N TYR A 37 -2.22 -3.94 -8.59
CA TYR A 37 -1.57 -4.41 -7.37
C TYR A 37 -2.47 -4.31 -6.14
N PHE A 38 -3.50 -3.46 -6.12
CA PHE A 38 -4.39 -3.33 -4.96
C PHE A 38 -5.08 -4.66 -4.64
N LYS A 39 -5.53 -5.37 -5.69
CA LYS A 39 -6.19 -6.67 -5.53
C LYS A 39 -5.21 -7.72 -5.01
N ASP A 40 -4.00 -7.79 -5.58
CA ASP A 40 -2.95 -8.69 -5.10
C ASP A 40 -2.55 -8.42 -3.65
N ILE A 41 -2.45 -7.15 -3.26
CA ILE A 41 -2.10 -6.77 -1.89
C ILE A 41 -3.21 -7.14 -0.91
N ALA A 42 -4.48 -6.89 -1.27
CA ALA A 42 -5.62 -7.21 -0.44
C ALA A 42 -5.85 -8.73 -0.29
N ASP A 43 -5.48 -9.53 -1.29
CA ASP A 43 -5.56 -10.99 -1.24
C ASP A 43 -4.39 -11.60 -0.44
N LYS A 44 -3.18 -11.07 -0.63
CA LYS A 44 -1.95 -11.58 -0.03
C LYS A 44 -1.73 -11.13 1.41
N TYR A 45 -2.21 -9.93 1.78
CA TYR A 45 -1.98 -9.32 3.08
C TYR A 45 -3.29 -9.01 3.79
N ASN A 46 -3.29 -9.15 5.11
CA ASN A 46 -4.38 -8.65 5.93
C ASN A 46 -4.25 -7.13 6.08
N ILE A 47 -4.96 -6.38 5.24
CA ILE A 47 -4.91 -4.92 5.23
C ILE A 47 -6.01 -4.30 6.10
N GLN A 48 -5.65 -3.26 6.84
CA GLN A 48 -6.58 -2.39 7.54
C GLN A 48 -6.66 -1.06 6.80
N ILE A 49 -7.82 -0.78 6.20
CA ILE A 49 -8.09 0.52 5.56
C ILE A 49 -8.27 1.58 6.65
N ILE A 50 -7.52 2.67 6.53
CA ILE A 50 -7.52 3.81 7.46
C ILE A 50 -8.31 4.97 6.87
N LYS A 51 -8.16 5.20 5.55
CA LYS A 51 -8.80 6.31 4.84
C LYS A 51 -9.03 5.92 3.38
N GLU A 52 -10.15 6.37 2.84
CA GLU A 52 -10.46 6.28 1.41
C GLU A 52 -10.76 7.68 0.89
N GLU A 53 -10.13 8.08 -0.20
CA GLU A 53 -10.34 9.35 -0.89
C GLU A 53 -10.55 9.07 -2.37
N ASP A 54 -11.79 9.16 -2.83
CA ASP A 54 -12.18 8.85 -4.21
C ASP A 54 -11.64 7.47 -4.65
N ASP A 55 -10.65 7.47 -5.52
CA ASP A 55 -9.98 6.29 -6.07
C ASP A 55 -8.74 5.86 -5.27
N GLU A 56 -8.33 6.56 -4.22
CA GLU A 56 -7.13 6.27 -3.43
C GLU A 56 -7.49 5.65 -2.06
N VAL A 57 -6.76 4.61 -1.67
CA VAL A 57 -6.92 3.93 -0.37
C VAL A 57 -5.62 4.04 0.41
N TYR A 58 -5.75 4.46 1.66
CA TYR A 58 -4.70 4.43 2.65
C TYR A 58 -4.93 3.25 3.58
N PHE A 59 -3.96 2.36 3.67
CA PHE A 59 -4.07 1.14 4.47
C PHE A 59 -2.77 0.84 5.22
N LYS A 60 -2.90 0.04 6.28
CA LYS A 60 -1.78 -0.61 6.98
C LYS A 60 -1.89 -2.12 6.81
N VAL A 61 -0.76 -2.81 6.91
CA VAL A 61 -0.73 -4.28 6.96
C VAL A 61 -0.67 -4.70 8.43
N LEU A 62 -1.48 -5.69 8.80
CA LEU A 62 -1.55 -6.26 10.14
C LEU A 62 -0.58 -7.44 10.33
#